data_AF-J9FB98-F1
#
_entry.id   AF-J9FB98-F1
#
_cell.length_a   1.000
_cell.length_b   1.000
_cell.length_c   1.000
_cell.angle_alpha   90.00
_cell.angle_beta   90.00
_cell.angle_gamma   90.00
#
_symmetry.space_group_name_H-M   'P 1'
#
loop_
_entity.id
_entity.type
_entity.pdbx_description
1 polymer ?
#
loop_
_entity_poly.entity_id
_entity_poly.type
_entity_poly.pdbx_seq_one_letter_code
_entity_poly.pdbx_strand_id
1 'polypeptide(L)'
;PTAYNLVLDGCYCLPLLRQQTPRAHDDSPFLCLSDFVRPLETGIPDRICLFATTVDAELEQRSADDAYERMLVQTLADRLAEATAEKIHEEVRRTLWGYAPDEQLRVADLHAERYQGIRPAVRLSLTARPVGQLPAARLARLIGNRHPAHRERYDA
;
A
#
# COMPACT_ATOMS: atom_id res chain seq x y z
N PRO A 1 -14.20 -2.83 -23.55
CA PRO A 1 -14.34 -3.83 -22.45
C PRO A 1 -13.03 -4.08 -21.64
N THR A 2 -11.96 -3.32 -21.87
CA THR A 2 -10.67 -3.40 -21.18
C THR A 2 -10.63 -2.52 -19.92
N ALA A 3 -11.47 -2.81 -18.94
CA ALA A 3 -11.45 -2.10 -17.67
C ALA A 3 -10.53 -2.83 -16.69
N TYR A 4 -9.31 -2.34 -16.49
CA TYR A 4 -8.33 -2.90 -15.55
C TYR A 4 -8.51 -2.41 -14.11
N ASN A 5 -9.67 -1.82 -13.81
CA ASN A 5 -9.90 -1.12 -12.56
C ASN A 5 -10.35 -2.08 -11.46
N LEU A 6 -9.87 -1.88 -10.24
CA LEU A 6 -10.45 -2.52 -9.06
C LEU A 6 -11.59 -1.66 -8.54
N VAL A 7 -12.77 -2.28 -8.36
CA VAL A 7 -13.95 -1.63 -7.79
C VAL A 7 -14.12 -2.12 -6.36
N LEU A 8 -14.11 -1.18 -5.41
CA LEU A 8 -14.26 -1.45 -3.98
C LEU A 8 -15.61 -0.93 -3.51
N ASP A 9 -16.38 -1.81 -2.88
CA ASP A 9 -17.71 -1.54 -2.30
C ASP A 9 -18.66 -0.79 -3.25
N GLY A 10 -18.50 -0.98 -4.56
CA GLY A 10 -19.29 -0.31 -5.61
C GLY A 10 -19.08 1.20 -5.72
N CYS A 11 -18.27 1.82 -4.86
CA CYS A 11 -18.16 3.28 -4.75
C CYS A 11 -16.76 3.83 -5.07
N TYR A 12 -15.72 3.00 -4.94
CA TYR A 12 -14.34 3.40 -5.18
C TYR A 12 -13.76 2.64 -6.36
N CYS A 13 -13.13 3.37 -7.27
CA CYS A 13 -12.47 2.81 -8.44
C CYS A 13 -10.97 3.11 -8.37
N LEU A 14 -10.15 2.07 -8.27
CA LEU A 14 -8.70 2.14 -8.33
C LEU A 14 -8.23 1.78 -9.75
N PRO A 15 -7.77 2.75 -10.54
CA PRO A 15 -7.24 2.48 -11.87
C PRO A 15 -5.89 1.80 -11.77
N LEU A 16 -5.70 0.73 -12.54
CA LEU A 16 -4.45 -0.01 -12.62
C LEU A 16 -3.93 -0.02 -14.05
N LEU A 17 -2.62 -0.18 -14.19
CA LEU A 17 -1.94 -0.28 -15.47
C LEU A 17 -1.63 -1.73 -15.80
N ARG A 18 -1.79 -2.09 -17.07
CA ARG A 18 -1.35 -3.37 -17.62
C ARG A 18 0.00 -3.19 -18.29
N GLN A 19 0.85 -4.20 -18.22
CA GLN A 19 2.09 -4.23 -18.99
C GLN A 19 1.79 -4.05 -20.49
N GLN A 20 2.59 -3.26 -21.20
CA GLN A 20 2.40 -2.98 -22.64
C GLN A 20 3.61 -3.37 -23.49
N THR A 21 4.74 -3.71 -22.86
CA THR A 21 5.97 -4.06 -23.57
C THR A 21 5.98 -5.54 -23.90
N PRO A 22 5.95 -5.94 -25.18
CA PRO A 22 6.00 -7.34 -25.57
C PRO A 22 7.34 -7.94 -25.14
N ARG A 23 7.30 -9.15 -24.58
CA ARG A 23 8.53 -9.87 -24.22
C ARG A 23 9.04 -10.58 -25.47
N ALA A 24 10.31 -10.34 -25.81
CA ALA A 24 10.91 -10.80 -27.07
C ALA A 24 11.02 -12.34 -27.19
N HIS A 25 10.96 -13.07 -26.08
CA HIS A 25 11.23 -14.52 -26.02
C HIS A 25 10.18 -15.31 -25.23
N ASP A 26 9.05 -14.72 -24.88
CA ASP A 26 8.05 -15.36 -24.03
C ASP A 26 6.65 -14.90 -24.42
N ASP A 27 5.77 -15.85 -24.72
CA ASP A 27 4.34 -15.64 -25.02
C ASP A 27 3.51 -15.42 -23.74
N SER A 28 4.20 -15.14 -22.62
CA SER A 28 3.61 -14.78 -21.34
C SER A 28 2.59 -13.64 -21.47
N PRO A 29 1.47 -13.71 -20.73
CA PRO A 29 0.45 -12.69 -20.78
C PRO A 29 0.95 -11.36 -20.19
N PHE A 30 0.43 -10.25 -20.70
CA PHE A 30 0.64 -8.94 -20.12
C PHE A 30 -0.06 -8.82 -18.77
N LEU A 31 0.69 -8.73 -17.68
CA LEU A 31 0.11 -8.74 -16.33
C LEU A 31 -0.44 -7.37 -15.93
N CYS A 32 -1.53 -7.38 -15.15
CA CYS A 32 -2.07 -6.25 -14.40
C CYS A 32 -2.37 -6.68 -12.96
N LEU A 33 -2.31 -5.76 -12.00
CA LEU A 33 -2.64 -6.07 -10.61
C LEU A 33 -4.10 -6.53 -10.42
N SER A 34 -5.03 -6.15 -11.30
CA SER A 34 -6.42 -6.62 -11.24
C SER A 34 -6.58 -8.09 -11.60
N ASP A 35 -5.59 -8.71 -12.27
CA ASP A 35 -5.65 -10.12 -12.64
C ASP A 35 -5.53 -11.05 -11.42
N PHE A 36 -5.06 -10.54 -10.29
CA PHE A 36 -4.96 -11.27 -9.01
C PHE A 36 -6.23 -11.18 -8.15
N VAL A 37 -7.28 -10.51 -8.63
CA VAL A 37 -8.57 -10.38 -7.95
C VAL A 37 -9.65 -10.98 -8.82
N ARG A 38 -10.63 -11.68 -8.23
CA ARG A 38 -11.72 -12.30 -8.99
C ARG A 38 -12.56 -11.23 -9.72
N PRO A 39 -12.92 -11.46 -11.00
CA PRO A 39 -13.81 -10.58 -11.72
C PRO A 39 -15.21 -10.50 -11.08
N LEU A 40 -15.83 -9.32 -11.15
CA LEU A 40 -17.20 -9.09 -10.64
C LEU A 40 -18.23 -10.05 -11.26
N GLU A 41 -18.02 -10.43 -12.52
CA GLU A 41 -18.88 -11.35 -13.28
C GLU A 41 -18.97 -12.75 -12.63
N THR A 42 -17.96 -13.14 -11.84
CA THR A 42 -17.96 -14.42 -11.14
C THR A 42 -18.97 -14.47 -9.99
N GLY A 43 -19.43 -13.31 -9.49
CA GLY A 43 -20.35 -13.20 -8.36
C GLY A 43 -19.79 -13.69 -7.02
N ILE A 44 -18.52 -14.10 -6.97
CA ILE A 44 -17.88 -14.57 -5.74
C ILE A 44 -17.17 -13.39 -5.07
N PRO A 45 -17.45 -13.09 -3.79
CA PRO A 45 -16.76 -12.01 -3.09
C PRO A 45 -15.27 -12.34 -2.96
N ASP A 46 -14.45 -11.35 -3.30
CA ASP A 46 -13.02 -11.35 -3.07
C ASP A 46 -12.63 -10.20 -2.15
N ARG A 47 -11.42 -10.22 -1.61
CA ARG A 47 -10.97 -9.22 -0.63
C ARG A 47 -9.64 -8.63 -1.09
N ILE A 48 -9.42 -7.36 -0.72
CA ILE A 48 -8.12 -6.71 -0.80
C ILE A 48 -7.85 -5.97 0.51
N CYS A 49 -6.58 -5.77 0.83
CA CYS A 49 -6.16 -5.03 2.01
C CYS A 49 -5.33 -3.82 1.57
N LEU A 50 -5.57 -2.66 2.19
CA LEU A 50 -4.75 -1.47 2.04
C LEU A 50 -4.33 -1.00 3.42
N PHE A 51 -3.07 -0.61 3.54
CA PHE A 51 -2.53 0.00 4.75
C PHE A 51 -1.58 1.15 4.38
N ALA A 52 -1.38 2.06 5.33
CA ALA A 52 -0.42 3.14 5.23
C ALA A 52 0.36 3.21 6.54
N THR A 53 1.68 3.27 6.44
CA THR A 53 2.60 3.43 7.57
C THR A 53 3.27 4.78 7.47
N THR A 54 3.41 5.45 8.59
CA THR A 54 4.15 6.71 8.71
C THR A 54 5.05 6.63 9.93
N VAL A 55 6.18 7.32 9.87
CA VAL A 55 6.98 7.64 11.04
C VAL A 55 6.68 9.10 11.39
N ASP A 56 6.91 9.48 12.64
CA ASP A 56 6.58 10.80 13.15
C ASP A 56 7.15 11.92 12.25
N ALA A 57 6.26 12.76 11.73
CA ALA A 57 6.61 13.85 10.82
C ALA A 57 7.37 14.98 11.54
N GLU A 58 7.23 15.10 12.86
CA GLU A 58 7.93 16.12 13.64
C GLU A 58 9.42 15.77 13.83
N LEU A 59 9.79 14.50 13.64
CA LEU A 59 11.16 14.02 13.80
C LEU A 59 12.13 14.67 12.79
N GLU A 60 11.67 14.86 11.56
CA GLU A 60 12.45 15.52 10.49
C GLU A 60 12.62 17.02 10.75
N GLN A 61 11.64 17.66 11.39
CA GLN A 61 11.68 19.11 11.67
C GLN A 61 12.60 19.47 12.83
N ARG A 62 12.75 18.57 13.81
CA ARG A 62 13.60 18.79 15.00
C ARG A 62 15.10 18.74 14.71
N SER A 63 15.48 18.15 13.59
CA SER A 63 16.88 17.94 13.19
C SER A 63 17.31 18.91 12.07
N ALA A 64 16.68 20.10 12.01
CA ALA A 64 16.88 21.04 10.92
C ALA A 64 18.25 21.75 10.98
N ASP A 65 18.88 21.85 12.13
CA ASP A 65 20.10 22.66 12.26
C ASP A 65 21.40 21.90 11.97
N ASP A 66 21.38 20.56 12.00
CA ASP A 66 22.53 19.70 11.67
C ASP A 66 22.19 18.74 10.50
N ALA A 67 22.95 18.85 9.41
CA ALA A 67 22.78 18.03 8.22
C ALA A 67 23.07 16.53 8.48
N TYR A 68 24.00 16.21 9.38
CA TYR A 68 24.32 14.83 9.74
C TYR A 68 23.18 14.20 10.55
N GLU A 69 22.68 14.91 11.56
CA GLU A 69 21.54 14.47 12.36
C GLU A 69 20.30 14.25 11.49
N ARG A 70 20.02 15.19 10.58
CA ARG A 70 18.91 15.06 9.62
C ARG A 70 19.03 13.81 8.75
N MET A 71 20.21 13.53 8.21
CA MET A 71 20.45 12.33 7.39
C MET A 71 20.23 11.04 8.20
N LEU A 72 20.72 10.99 9.44
CA LEU A 72 20.54 9.84 10.32
C LEU A 72 19.07 9.62 10.65
N VAL A 73 18.35 10.69 11.02
CA VAL A 73 16.93 10.65 11.34
C VAL A 73 16.10 10.19 10.14
N GLN A 74 16.36 10.73 8.94
CA GLN A 74 15.69 10.28 7.72
C GLN A 74 15.94 8.79 7.46
N THR A 75 17.19 8.35 7.57
CA THR A 75 17.56 6.95 7.33
C THR A 75 16.83 6.02 8.31
N LEU A 76 16.78 6.39 9.58
CA LEU A 76 16.06 5.64 10.62
C LEU A 76 14.55 5.64 10.34
N ALA A 77 13.97 6.77 9.97
CA ALA A 77 12.56 6.88 9.63
C ALA A 77 12.19 5.95 8.45
N ASP A 78 12.99 5.94 7.40
CA ASP A 78 12.76 5.05 6.25
C ASP A 78 12.83 3.57 6.66
N ARG A 79 13.84 3.19 7.47
CA ARG A 79 13.97 1.81 7.97
C ARG A 79 12.79 1.41 8.87
N LEU A 80 12.33 2.32 9.74
CA LEU A 80 11.19 2.08 10.63
C LEU A 80 9.87 1.97 9.85
N ALA A 81 9.67 2.81 8.84
CA ALA A 81 8.49 2.74 7.98
C ALA A 81 8.43 1.40 7.24
N GLU A 82 9.55 0.97 6.64
CA GLU A 82 9.64 -0.33 5.96
C GLU A 82 9.42 -1.51 6.92
N ALA A 83 10.04 -1.47 8.10
CA ALA A 83 9.88 -2.52 9.11
C ALA A 83 8.43 -2.62 9.63
N THR A 84 7.78 -1.47 9.83
CA THR A 84 6.36 -1.42 10.22
C THR A 84 5.48 -1.99 9.12
N ALA A 85 5.75 -1.67 7.86
CA ALA A 85 5.02 -2.23 6.72
C ALA A 85 5.16 -3.76 6.62
N GLU A 86 6.35 -4.30 6.87
CA GLU A 86 6.57 -5.76 6.90
C GLU A 86 5.82 -6.40 8.08
N LYS A 87 5.85 -5.77 9.26
CA LYS A 87 5.17 -6.29 10.45
C LYS A 87 3.65 -6.31 10.29
N ILE A 88 3.07 -5.23 9.78
CA ILE A 88 1.64 -5.17 9.46
C ILE A 88 1.31 -6.23 8.40
N HIS A 89 2.15 -6.38 7.37
CA HIS A 89 1.92 -7.40 6.36
C HIS A 89 1.89 -8.80 6.97
N GLU A 90 2.86 -9.15 7.82
CA GLU A 90 2.85 -10.43 8.57
C GLU A 90 1.56 -10.63 9.38
N GLU A 91 1.12 -9.61 10.12
CA GLU A 91 -0.11 -9.66 10.91
C GLU A 91 -1.37 -9.81 10.05
N VAL A 92 -1.40 -9.18 8.87
CA VAL A 92 -2.48 -9.37 7.90
C VAL A 92 -2.53 -10.83 7.44
N ARG A 93 -1.39 -11.43 7.08
CA ARG A 93 -1.36 -12.83 6.60
C ARG A 93 -1.82 -13.82 7.67
N ARG A 94 -1.36 -13.61 8.91
CA ARG A 94 -1.56 -14.55 10.02
C ARG A 94 -2.90 -14.39 10.72
N THR A 95 -3.33 -13.15 10.95
CA THR A 95 -4.43 -12.85 11.88
C THR A 95 -5.60 -12.14 11.20
N LEU A 96 -5.35 -10.99 10.54
CA LEU A 96 -6.47 -10.16 10.04
C LEU A 96 -7.15 -10.76 8.81
N TRP A 97 -6.35 -11.27 7.87
CA TRP A 97 -6.84 -12.05 6.73
C TRP A 97 -6.84 -13.54 7.06
N GLY A 98 -5.77 -14.01 7.71
CA GLY A 98 -5.71 -15.36 8.28
C GLY A 98 -5.61 -16.48 7.26
N TYR A 99 -5.08 -16.22 6.05
CA TYR A 99 -4.86 -17.29 5.07
C TYR A 99 -3.60 -18.13 5.35
N ALA A 100 -2.71 -17.65 6.22
CA ALA A 100 -1.50 -18.35 6.64
C ALA A 100 -1.29 -18.26 8.17
N PRO A 101 -2.19 -18.82 9.00
CA PRO A 101 -2.15 -18.67 10.46
C PRO A 101 -0.91 -19.32 11.10
N ASP A 102 -0.46 -20.45 10.56
CA ASP A 102 0.67 -21.23 11.06
C ASP A 102 2.03 -20.77 10.49
N GLU A 103 2.06 -19.63 9.77
CA GLU A 103 3.28 -19.09 9.19
C GLU A 103 4.31 -18.72 10.28
N GLN A 104 5.50 -19.33 10.21
CA GLN A 104 6.63 -19.07 11.08
C GLN A 104 7.89 -18.79 10.25
N LEU A 105 7.91 -17.63 9.60
CA LEU A 105 9.05 -17.20 8.79
C LEU A 105 10.09 -16.48 9.65
N ARG A 106 11.36 -16.73 9.36
CA ARG A 106 12.47 -15.95 9.92
C ARG A 106 12.58 -14.64 9.17
N VAL A 107 13.22 -13.64 9.78
CA VAL A 107 13.48 -12.34 9.14
C VAL A 107 14.18 -12.49 7.77
N ALA A 108 15.10 -13.44 7.64
CA ALA A 108 15.76 -13.73 6.36
C ALA A 108 14.78 -14.25 5.29
N ASP A 109 13.81 -15.07 5.67
CA ASP A 109 12.80 -15.60 4.75
C ASP A 109 11.76 -14.53 4.37
N LEU A 110 11.45 -13.61 5.28
CA LEU A 110 10.61 -12.43 5.00
C LEU A 110 11.29 -11.52 3.96
N HIS A 111 12.58 -11.22 4.12
CA HIS A 111 13.34 -10.43 3.14
C HIS A 111 13.47 -11.12 1.78
N ALA A 112 13.47 -12.45 1.75
CA ALA A 112 13.47 -13.23 0.53
C ALA A 112 12.05 -13.41 -0.07
N GLU A 113 11.04 -12.72 0.48
CA GLU A 113 9.64 -12.76 0.04
C GLU A 113 9.07 -14.18 -0.06
N ARG A 114 9.49 -15.08 0.86
CA ARG A 114 9.09 -16.51 0.84
C ARG A 114 7.69 -16.78 1.41
N TYR A 115 6.87 -15.75 1.54
CA TYR A 115 5.47 -15.85 1.95
C TYR A 115 4.55 -15.92 0.72
N GLN A 116 3.34 -16.44 0.91
CA GLN A 116 2.31 -16.35 -0.11
C GLN A 116 1.68 -14.95 -0.10
N GLY A 117 1.47 -14.35 -1.27
CA GLY A 117 0.85 -13.03 -1.43
C GLY A 117 1.85 -11.93 -1.79
N ILE A 118 1.32 -10.78 -2.20
CA ILE A 118 2.12 -9.62 -2.62
C ILE A 118 1.69 -8.36 -1.87
N ARG A 119 2.64 -7.48 -1.56
CA ARG A 119 2.37 -6.13 -1.02
C ARG A 119 2.80 -5.02 -2.00
N PRO A 120 2.16 -4.91 -3.18
CA PRO A 120 2.54 -3.92 -4.17
C PRO A 120 2.39 -2.51 -3.59
N ALA A 121 3.51 -1.79 -3.48
CA ALA A 121 3.51 -0.42 -3.01
C ALA A 121 3.29 0.53 -4.19
N VAL A 122 2.31 1.42 -4.08
CA VAL A 122 2.20 2.57 -4.98
C VAL A 122 3.20 3.61 -4.52
N ARG A 123 4.39 3.64 -5.14
CA ARG A 123 5.34 4.72 -4.88
C ARG A 123 4.80 5.99 -5.53
N LEU A 124 4.19 6.84 -4.71
CA LEU A 124 3.67 8.13 -5.14
C LEU A 124 4.77 9.19 -4.98
N SER A 125 5.39 9.62 -6.09
CA SER A 125 6.29 10.77 -6.04
C SER A 125 5.47 12.04 -5.85
N LEU A 126 5.51 12.64 -4.65
CA LEU A 126 4.81 13.89 -4.33
C LEU A 126 5.30 15.09 -5.17
N THR A 127 6.43 14.95 -5.87
CA THR A 127 7.02 16.00 -6.70
C THR A 127 6.35 16.19 -8.07
N ALA A 128 5.50 15.27 -8.54
CA ALA A 128 5.07 15.26 -9.93
C ALA A 128 3.65 15.77 -10.22
N ARG A 129 2.85 16.23 -9.25
CA ARG A 129 1.50 16.77 -9.52
C ARG A 129 1.09 17.93 -8.62
N PRO A 130 0.34 18.93 -9.16
CA PRO A 130 -0.19 20.02 -8.36
C PRO A 130 -1.11 19.50 -7.25
N VAL A 131 -1.02 20.16 -6.10
CA VAL A 131 -1.57 19.83 -4.76
C VAL A 131 -3.09 19.54 -4.72
N GLY A 132 -3.84 19.79 -5.80
CA GLY A 132 -5.29 19.56 -5.88
C GLY A 132 -5.75 18.18 -6.38
N GLN A 133 -4.86 17.31 -6.88
CA GLN A 133 -5.23 16.01 -7.46
C GLN A 133 -4.57 14.80 -6.79
N LEU A 134 -4.20 14.90 -5.52
CA LEU A 134 -3.36 13.89 -4.86
C LEU A 134 -4.06 12.52 -4.69
N PRO A 135 -3.51 11.43 -5.26
CA PRO A 135 -3.91 10.06 -4.94
C PRO A 135 -3.79 9.74 -3.44
N ALA A 136 -2.86 10.40 -2.73
CA ALA A 136 -2.71 10.26 -1.28
C ALA A 136 -3.98 10.66 -0.51
N ALA A 137 -4.71 11.70 -0.94
CA ALA A 137 -5.98 12.08 -0.32
C ALA A 137 -7.10 11.07 -0.58
N ARG A 138 -7.11 10.43 -1.76
CA ARG A 138 -8.03 9.31 -2.06
C ARG A 138 -7.68 8.07 -1.25
N LEU A 139 -6.39 7.73 -1.13
CA LEU A 139 -5.91 6.61 -0.33
C LEU A 139 -6.20 6.85 1.16
N ALA A 140 -5.95 8.05 1.69
CA ALA A 140 -6.26 8.43 3.06
C ALA A 140 -7.77 8.35 3.34
N ARG A 141 -8.62 8.78 2.39
CA ARG A 141 -10.07 8.60 2.49
C ARG A 141 -10.48 7.12 2.49
N LEU A 142 -9.83 6.29 1.68
CA LEU A 142 -10.11 4.86 1.57
C LEU A 142 -9.66 4.07 2.81
N ILE A 143 -8.52 4.44 3.40
CA ILE A 143 -7.98 3.83 4.63
C ILE A 143 -8.71 4.39 5.89
N GLY A 144 -9.58 5.40 5.73
CA GLY A 144 -10.33 5.98 6.84
C GLY A 144 -9.52 6.95 7.70
N ASN A 145 -8.37 7.43 7.21
CA ASN A 145 -7.53 8.39 7.91
C ASN A 145 -8.19 9.78 7.83
N ARG A 146 -9.22 9.98 8.65
CA ARG A 146 -9.86 11.27 8.87
C ARG A 146 -8.85 12.15 9.60
N HIS A 147 -8.31 13.14 8.91
CA HIS A 147 -7.63 14.28 9.52
C HIS A 147 -8.42 14.74 10.77
N PRO A 148 -7.78 15.03 11.92
CA PRO A 148 -8.48 15.35 13.18
C PRO A 148 -9.37 16.61 13.14
N ALA A 149 -9.47 17.30 12.00
CA ALA A 149 -10.23 18.54 11.83
C ALA A 149 -11.74 18.35 11.60
N HIS A 150 -12.26 17.11 11.58
CA HIS A 150 -13.68 16.84 11.32
C HIS A 150 -14.38 16.01 12.42
N ARG A 151 -13.85 16.01 13.65
CA ARG A 151 -14.42 15.23 14.77
C ARG A 151 -15.64 15.88 15.45
N GLU A 152 -16.01 17.10 15.09
CA GLU A 152 -17.22 17.75 15.60
C GLU A 152 -18.34 17.65 14.57
N ARG A 153 -19.20 16.61 14.65
CA ARG A 153 -20.63 16.64 14.23
C ARG A 153 -21.42 15.33 14.32
N TYR A 154 -20.90 14.28 14.97
CA TYR A 154 -21.73 13.13 15.35
C TYR A 154 -21.26 12.62 16.72
N ASP A 155 -21.71 13.34 17.76
CA ASP A 155 -21.97 12.87 19.13
C ASP A 155 -22.67 14.04 19.86
N ALA A 156 -23.92 14.32 19.44
CA ALA A 156 -25.01 15.01 20.14
C ALA A 156 -26.20 15.20 19.20
#